data_AF-A0A8X7MKT4-F1
#
_entry.id   AF-A0A8X7MKT4-F1
#
_cell.length_a   1.000
_cell.length_b   1.000
_cell.length_c   1.000
_cell.angle_alpha   90.00
_cell.angle_beta   90.00
_cell.angle_gamma   90.00
#
_symmetry.space_group_name_H-M   'P 1'
#
loop_
_entity.id
_entity.type
_entity.pdbx_description
1 polymer ?
#
loop_
_entity_poly.entity_id
_entity_poly.type
_entity_poly.pdbx_seq_one_letter_code
_entity_poly.pdbx_strand_id
1 'polypeptide(L)'
;MIAIPRLFAAVALLAAVVVSAAPSRDKTYPACDPPSKGPVHGKCHQMNMKTDQDPFYIAPGLGACGVTYNDNVMGACLSPGWINSGYYSSCGRKTTVTNPRNGKSIHVVIIDACVSASCNDIMLTKAAFQAIGGNMASGHVDNKVNWYFDDQHK
;
A
#
# COMPACT_ATOMS: atom_id res chain seq x y z
N MET A 1 -45.06 31.14 53.22
CA MET A 1 -45.07 30.43 51.93
C MET A 1 -44.55 31.39 50.87
N ILE A 2 -43.45 31.07 50.19
CA ILE A 2 -43.09 31.43 48.80
C ILE A 2 -41.78 30.68 48.52
N ALA A 3 -41.87 29.62 47.72
CA ALA A 3 -40.74 28.82 47.28
C ALA A 3 -40.32 29.32 45.89
N ILE A 4 -39.03 29.68 45.73
CA ILE A 4 -38.45 30.08 44.45
C ILE A 4 -37.85 28.81 43.82
N PRO A 5 -38.32 28.33 42.66
CA PRO A 5 -37.75 27.15 42.03
C PRO A 5 -36.45 27.55 41.34
N ARG A 6 -35.38 26.81 41.64
CA ARG A 6 -34.10 26.90 40.95
C ARG A 6 -34.27 26.28 39.55
N LEU A 7 -34.29 27.12 38.51
CA LEU A 7 -34.13 26.65 37.14
C LEU A 7 -32.68 26.20 36.93
N PHE A 8 -32.46 24.89 36.90
CA PHE A 8 -31.26 24.31 36.31
C PHE A 8 -31.44 24.29 34.79
N ALA A 9 -30.81 25.24 34.09
CA ALA A 9 -30.68 25.18 32.64
C ALA A 9 -29.63 24.13 32.27
N ALA A 10 -30.07 22.94 31.88
CA ALA A 10 -29.20 21.92 31.31
C ALA A 10 -28.85 22.34 29.86
N VAL A 11 -27.65 22.89 29.67
CA VAL A 11 -27.09 23.13 28.34
C VAL A 11 -26.61 21.78 27.79
N ALA A 12 -27.43 21.16 26.94
CA ALA A 12 -27.04 19.97 26.21
C ALA A 12 -26.05 20.37 25.09
N LEU A 13 -24.76 20.13 25.30
CA LEU A 13 -23.77 20.18 24.24
C LEU A 13 -24.02 19.02 23.26
N LEU A 14 -24.64 19.32 22.12
CA LEU A 14 -24.64 18.45 20.95
C LEU A 14 -23.22 18.40 20.38
N ALA A 15 -22.46 17.37 20.74
CA ALA A 15 -21.22 17.04 20.04
C ALA A 15 -21.58 16.56 18.63
N ALA A 16 -21.38 17.42 17.63
CA ALA A 16 -21.51 17.04 16.23
C ALA A 16 -20.38 16.05 15.88
N VAL A 17 -20.74 14.77 15.75
CA VAL A 17 -19.84 13.74 15.26
C VAL A 17 -19.63 13.98 13.77
N VAL A 18 -18.49 14.56 13.41
CA VAL A 18 -18.04 14.62 12.00
C VAL A 18 -17.67 13.20 11.57
N VAL A 19 -18.62 12.53 10.91
CA VAL A 19 -18.35 11.27 10.21
C VAL A 19 -17.60 11.64 8.93
N SER A 20 -16.27 11.63 8.98
CA SER A 20 -15.42 11.79 7.81
C SER A 20 -15.58 10.54 6.92
N ALA A 21 -16.40 10.64 5.87
CA ALA A 21 -16.48 9.62 4.83
C ALA A 21 -15.07 9.42 4.23
N ALA A 22 -14.61 8.18 4.14
CA ALA A 22 -13.34 7.87 3.48
C ALA A 22 -13.37 8.41 2.04
N PRO A 23 -12.27 9.00 1.53
CA PRO A 23 -12.22 9.51 0.16
C PRO A 23 -12.54 8.39 -0.83
N SER A 24 -13.38 8.69 -1.83
CA SER A 24 -13.71 7.75 -2.90
C SER A 24 -12.45 7.44 -3.72
N ARG A 25 -12.27 6.16 -4.12
CA ARG A 25 -11.12 5.74 -4.94
C ARG A 25 -11.03 6.51 -6.26
N ASP A 26 -9.80 6.72 -6.73
CA ASP A 26 -9.50 7.27 -8.05
C ASP A 26 -9.85 6.24 -9.14
N LYS A 27 -10.60 6.63 -10.17
CA LYS A 27 -10.99 5.72 -11.26
C LYS A 27 -10.13 5.85 -12.52
N THR A 28 -9.07 6.65 -12.48
CA THR A 28 -8.14 6.86 -13.60
C THR A 28 -7.48 5.55 -14.02
N TYR A 29 -7.18 4.66 -13.06
CA TYR A 29 -6.63 3.33 -13.32
C TYR A 29 -7.61 2.22 -12.91
N PRO A 30 -7.60 1.07 -13.59
CA PRO A 30 -8.34 -0.10 -13.12
C PRO A 30 -7.80 -0.55 -11.75
N ALA A 31 -8.70 -1.02 -10.88
CA ALA A 31 -8.31 -1.58 -9.60
C ALA A 31 -7.61 -2.93 -9.80
N CYS A 32 -6.52 -3.15 -9.06
CA CYS A 32 -5.80 -4.41 -9.08
C CYS A 32 -6.32 -5.41 -8.04
N ASP A 33 -7.11 -4.93 -7.09
CA ASP A 33 -7.84 -5.71 -6.11
C ASP A 33 -9.32 -5.84 -6.48
N PRO A 34 -9.97 -6.95 -6.11
CA PRO A 34 -11.41 -7.07 -6.29
C PRO A 34 -12.17 -6.21 -5.26
N PRO A 35 -13.38 -5.72 -5.58
CA PRO A 35 -14.26 -5.14 -4.59
C PRO A 35 -14.61 -6.19 -3.52
N SER A 36 -14.62 -5.81 -2.24
CA SER A 36 -15.04 -6.74 -1.19
C SER A 36 -16.49 -7.15 -1.36
N LYS A 37 -16.74 -8.46 -1.23
CA LYS A 37 -18.07 -9.05 -1.13
C LYS A 37 -18.42 -9.26 0.35
N GLY A 38 -18.71 -8.18 1.09
CA GLY A 38 -19.25 -8.26 2.46
C GLY A 38 -18.28 -8.81 3.52
N PRO A 39 -18.78 -9.26 4.70
CA PRO A 39 -17.93 -9.77 5.78
C PRO A 39 -17.18 -11.02 5.31
N VAL A 40 -15.89 -10.87 5.04
CA VAL A 40 -15.00 -11.94 4.61
C VAL A 40 -14.70 -12.88 5.79
N HIS A 41 -15.59 -13.84 6.04
CA HIS A 41 -15.29 -15.05 6.80
C HIS A 41 -14.75 -16.17 5.88
N GLY A 42 -13.89 -15.79 4.92
CA GLY A 42 -13.27 -16.70 3.96
C GLY A 42 -11.76 -16.72 4.12
N LYS A 43 -11.11 -17.85 3.83
CA LYS A 43 -9.65 -17.96 3.79
C LYS A 43 -9.09 -16.86 2.89
N CYS A 44 -8.14 -16.07 3.38
CA CYS A 44 -7.39 -15.14 2.55
C CYS A 44 -6.68 -15.95 1.45
N HIS A 45 -7.11 -15.78 0.20
CA HIS A 45 -6.34 -16.34 -0.91
C HIS A 45 -5.08 -15.50 -1.05
N GLN A 46 -3.92 -16.14 -0.84
CA GLN A 46 -2.62 -15.53 -1.04
C GLN A 46 -2.46 -15.18 -2.52
N MET A 47 -2.37 -13.88 -2.81
CA MET A 47 -2.08 -13.37 -4.13
C MET A 47 -0.55 -13.39 -4.31
N ASN A 48 -0.05 -14.51 -4.82
CA ASN A 48 1.34 -14.62 -5.25
C ASN A 48 1.47 -14.02 -6.65
N MET A 49 2.14 -12.89 -6.72
CA MET A 49 2.37 -12.17 -7.96
C MET A 49 3.77 -12.51 -8.47
N LYS A 50 3.89 -12.70 -9.78
CA LYS A 50 5.17 -12.75 -10.48
C LYS A 50 5.21 -11.55 -11.41
N THR A 51 6.26 -10.74 -11.34
CA THR A 51 6.33 -9.53 -12.16
C THR A 51 6.28 -9.87 -13.64
N ASP A 52 5.64 -9.00 -14.43
CA ASP A 52 5.62 -9.07 -15.89
C ASP A 52 6.89 -8.39 -16.44
N GLN A 53 7.35 -7.35 -15.77
CA GLN A 53 8.58 -6.61 -16.07
C GLN A 53 9.70 -6.92 -15.08
N ASP A 54 10.94 -6.64 -15.50
CA ASP A 54 12.11 -6.78 -14.63
C ASP A 54 12.15 -5.56 -13.69
N PRO A 55 12.09 -5.76 -12.36
CA PRO A 55 12.05 -4.66 -11.41
C PRO A 55 13.22 -3.71 -11.60
N PHE A 56 12.95 -2.40 -11.62
CA PHE A 56 13.97 -1.35 -11.55
C PHE A 56 13.90 -0.63 -10.21
N TYR A 57 14.87 0.24 -9.95
CA TYR A 57 14.84 1.09 -8.76
C TYR A 57 14.27 2.48 -9.02
N ILE A 58 13.40 2.94 -8.12
CA ILE A 58 12.75 4.26 -8.19
C ILE A 58 13.60 5.33 -7.51
N ALA A 59 13.47 6.57 -7.99
CA ALA A 59 14.16 7.72 -7.42
C ALA A 59 13.49 8.20 -6.11
N PRO A 60 14.25 8.76 -5.15
CA PRO A 60 13.71 9.39 -3.95
C PRO A 60 12.68 10.48 -4.23
N GLY A 61 11.70 10.62 -3.34
CA GLY A 61 10.69 11.66 -3.46
C GLY A 61 9.55 11.53 -2.46
N LEU A 62 8.51 12.34 -2.66
CA LEU A 62 7.23 12.19 -1.99
C LEU A 62 6.42 11.13 -2.74
N GLY A 63 6.21 9.97 -2.10
CA GLY A 63 5.40 8.91 -2.69
C GLY A 63 3.90 9.19 -2.59
N ALA A 64 3.12 8.51 -3.44
CA ALA A 64 1.66 8.58 -3.47
C ALA A 64 0.99 8.17 -2.13
N CYS A 65 1.71 7.45 -1.26
CA CYS A 65 1.26 7.14 0.09
C CYS A 65 1.45 8.28 1.10
N GLY A 66 1.89 9.46 0.65
CA GLY A 66 2.14 10.62 1.51
C GLY A 66 3.43 10.53 2.33
N VAL A 67 4.32 9.60 1.98
CA VAL A 67 5.60 9.38 2.66
C VAL A 67 6.73 9.88 1.78
N THR A 68 7.55 10.79 2.30
CA THR A 68 8.82 11.17 1.67
C THR A 68 9.87 10.12 2.00
N TYR A 69 10.51 9.56 0.98
CA TYR A 69 11.54 8.52 1.14
C TYR A 69 12.86 8.91 0.47
N ASN A 70 13.94 8.27 0.93
CA ASN A 70 15.27 8.39 0.36
C ASN A 70 15.78 7.02 -0.14
N ASP A 71 16.97 7.01 -0.73
CA ASP A 71 17.61 5.82 -1.30
C ASP A 71 17.82 4.66 -0.30
N ASN A 72 17.79 4.93 1.01
CA ASN A 72 18.08 3.97 2.06
C ASN A 72 16.83 3.25 2.61
N VAL A 73 15.63 3.63 2.17
CA VAL A 73 14.38 3.04 2.64
C VAL A 73 14.20 1.65 2.04
N MET A 74 13.74 0.68 2.82
CA MET A 74 13.29 -0.63 2.31
C MET A 74 11.83 -0.55 1.87
N GLY A 75 11.62 0.09 0.72
CA GLY A 75 10.29 0.37 0.17
C GLY A 75 10.09 -0.13 -1.25
N ALA A 76 8.85 -0.07 -1.71
CA ALA A 76 8.46 -0.37 -3.08
C ALA A 76 7.29 0.50 -3.53
N CYS A 77 7.14 0.60 -4.85
CA CYS A 77 5.94 1.13 -5.49
C CYS A 77 5.20 0.03 -6.24
N LEU A 78 3.89 0.22 -6.38
CA LEU A 78 3.00 -0.66 -7.14
C LEU A 78 2.22 0.14 -8.18
N SER A 79 1.48 -0.54 -9.05
CA SER A 79 0.51 0.12 -9.92
C SER A 79 -0.45 1.03 -9.11
N PRO A 80 -0.88 2.19 -9.65
CA PRO A 80 -1.93 3.01 -9.02
C PRO A 80 -3.19 2.21 -8.65
N GLY A 81 -3.48 1.14 -9.40
CA GLY A 81 -4.57 0.19 -9.12
C GLY A 81 -4.48 -0.55 -7.78
N TRP A 82 -3.31 -0.54 -7.11
CA TRP A 82 -3.14 -1.04 -5.73
C TRP A 82 -3.13 0.08 -4.69
N ILE A 83 -3.05 1.35 -5.10
CA ILE A 83 -2.74 2.48 -4.22
C ILE A 83 -3.94 3.42 -4.08
N ASN A 84 -4.12 4.32 -5.05
CA ASN A 84 -5.18 5.33 -5.09
C ASN A 84 -6.40 4.85 -5.87
N SER A 85 -6.20 3.95 -6.84
CA SER A 85 -7.27 3.41 -7.69
C SER A 85 -7.83 2.07 -7.23
N GLY A 86 -7.16 1.41 -6.28
CA GLY A 86 -7.66 0.19 -5.66
C GLY A 86 -8.93 0.42 -4.83
N TYR A 87 -9.67 -0.66 -4.57
CA TYR A 87 -10.74 -0.63 -3.57
C TYR A 87 -10.17 -0.52 -2.15
N TYR A 88 -9.01 -1.10 -1.94
CA TYR A 88 -8.21 -1.05 -0.72
C TYR A 88 -6.83 -0.50 -1.03
N SER A 89 -6.49 0.62 -0.41
CA SER A 89 -5.14 1.17 -0.53
C SER A 89 -4.12 0.23 0.10
N SER A 90 -3.08 -0.11 -0.67
CA SER A 90 -1.98 -0.95 -0.20
C SER A 90 -0.85 -0.18 0.47
N CYS A 91 -0.99 1.14 0.66
CA CYS A 91 -0.01 1.96 1.36
C CYS A 91 0.30 1.41 2.76
N GLY A 92 1.60 1.33 3.08
CA GLY A 92 2.08 0.85 4.38
C GLY A 92 2.03 -0.67 4.56
N ARG A 93 1.51 -1.44 3.60
CA ARG A 93 1.50 -2.90 3.68
C ARG A 93 2.92 -3.45 3.57
N LYS A 94 3.20 -4.44 4.41
CA LYS A 94 4.44 -5.22 4.35
C LYS A 94 4.32 -6.25 3.24
N THR A 95 5.36 -6.37 2.45
CA THR A 95 5.39 -7.20 1.26
C THR A 95 6.70 -7.96 1.24
N THR A 96 6.61 -9.28 1.08
CA THR A 96 7.78 -10.11 0.81
C THR A 96 8.06 -10.13 -0.69
N VAL A 97 9.32 -9.91 -1.06
CA VAL A 97 9.81 -9.99 -2.44
C VAL A 97 10.92 -11.03 -2.51
N THR A 98 10.81 -11.96 -3.45
CA THR A 98 11.73 -13.09 -3.63
C THR A 98 12.29 -13.08 -5.03
N ASN A 99 13.61 -13.11 -5.13
CA ASN A 99 14.32 -13.31 -6.39
C ASN A 99 14.60 -14.80 -6.60
N PRO A 100 13.87 -15.47 -7.51
CA PRO A 100 14.03 -16.91 -7.72
C PRO A 100 15.39 -17.30 -8.31
N ARG A 101 16.12 -16.37 -8.94
CA ARG A 101 17.42 -16.65 -9.55
C ARG A 101 18.52 -16.83 -8.52
N ASN A 102 18.51 -16.05 -7.44
CA ASN A 102 19.54 -16.09 -6.39
C ASN A 102 19.02 -16.61 -5.03
N GLY A 103 17.73 -16.89 -4.91
CA GLY A 103 17.10 -17.39 -3.69
C GLY A 103 16.94 -16.38 -2.57
N LYS A 104 17.27 -15.10 -2.79
CA LYS A 104 17.13 -14.06 -1.76
C LYS A 104 15.66 -13.64 -1.62
N SER A 105 15.26 -13.34 -0.38
CA SER A 105 13.99 -12.72 -0.05
C SER A 105 14.22 -11.50 0.83
N ILE A 106 13.46 -10.45 0.60
CA ILE A 106 13.46 -9.23 1.41
C ILE A 106 12.03 -8.84 1.80
N HIS A 107 11.92 -8.04 2.86
CA HIS A 107 10.68 -7.35 3.20
C HIS A 107 10.78 -5.89 2.80
N VAL A 108 9.72 -5.39 2.17
CA VAL A 108 9.56 -3.98 1.83
C VAL A 108 8.23 -3.46 2.35
N VAL A 109 8.13 -2.13 2.43
CA VAL A 109 6.87 -1.44 2.68
C VAL A 109 6.40 -0.77 1.40
N ILE A 110 5.12 -0.87 1.08
CA ILE A 110 4.56 -0.14 -0.07
C ILE A 110 4.43 1.35 0.30
N ILE A 111 5.14 2.20 -0.44
CA ILE A 111 5.28 3.63 -0.12
C ILE A 111 4.87 4.56 -1.27
N ASP A 112 4.63 4.02 -2.46
CA ASP A 112 4.42 4.85 -3.65
C ASP A 112 3.60 4.12 -4.74
N ALA A 113 3.16 4.88 -5.74
CA ALA A 113 2.52 4.39 -6.95
C ALA A 113 3.44 4.62 -8.17
N CYS A 114 3.58 3.60 -9.01
CA CYS A 114 4.34 3.65 -10.26
C CYS A 114 3.41 3.46 -11.45
N VAL A 115 3.14 4.54 -12.18
CA VAL A 115 2.19 4.57 -13.32
C VAL A 115 2.56 3.57 -14.42
N SER A 116 3.85 3.27 -14.60
CA SER A 116 4.32 2.29 -15.59
C SER A 116 4.14 0.83 -15.16
N ALA A 117 3.80 0.55 -13.91
CA ALA A 117 3.70 -0.80 -13.38
C ALA A 117 2.32 -1.44 -13.68
N SER A 118 2.34 -2.69 -14.13
CA SER A 118 1.15 -3.54 -14.18
C SER A 118 0.70 -3.95 -12.76
N CYS A 119 -0.48 -4.55 -12.62
CA CYS A 119 -0.95 -5.08 -11.34
C CYS A 119 -0.05 -6.19 -10.77
N ASN A 120 0.76 -6.86 -11.60
CA ASN A 120 1.69 -7.88 -11.14
C ASN A 120 3.08 -7.33 -10.82
N ASP A 121 3.37 -6.09 -11.22
CA ASP A 121 4.70 -5.51 -11.11
C ASP A 121 4.93 -4.83 -9.76
N ILE A 122 6.17 -4.93 -9.28
CA ILE A 122 6.68 -4.23 -8.11
C ILE A 122 8.03 -3.61 -8.47
N MET A 123 8.17 -2.30 -8.27
CA MET A 123 9.46 -1.61 -8.43
C MET A 123 9.98 -1.21 -7.06
N LEU A 124 11.29 -1.23 -6.91
CA LEU A 124 11.93 -1.20 -5.61
C LEU A 124 12.57 0.15 -5.36
N THR A 125 12.67 0.56 -4.10
CA THR A 125 13.64 1.58 -3.71
C THR A 125 15.07 1.07 -3.90
N LYS A 126 16.06 1.96 -4.00
CA LYS A 126 17.44 1.59 -4.26
C LYS A 126 18.03 0.61 -3.23
N ALA A 127 17.80 0.83 -1.93
CA ALA A 127 18.24 -0.11 -0.90
C ALA A 127 17.59 -1.49 -1.05
N ALA A 128 16.27 -1.56 -1.30
CA ALA A 128 15.57 -2.82 -1.53
C ALA A 128 16.08 -3.53 -2.80
N PHE A 129 16.30 -2.78 -3.87
CA PHE A 129 16.87 -3.27 -5.12
C PHE A 129 18.26 -3.89 -4.93
N GLN A 130 19.15 -3.21 -4.20
CA GLN A 130 20.47 -3.75 -3.88
C GLN A 130 20.38 -5.00 -3.00
N ALA A 131 19.51 -4.98 -1.99
CA ALA A 131 19.33 -6.10 -1.05
C ALA A 131 18.85 -7.38 -1.75
N ILE A 132 17.94 -7.27 -2.73
CA ILE A 132 17.44 -8.41 -3.50
C ILE A 132 18.45 -8.90 -4.57
N GLY A 133 19.53 -8.16 -4.79
CA GLY A 133 20.58 -8.49 -5.76
C GLY A 133 20.33 -7.92 -7.15
N GLY A 134 19.76 -6.72 -7.24
CA GLY A 134 19.65 -5.98 -8.48
C GLY A 134 20.99 -5.53 -9.03
N ASN A 135 21.06 -5.41 -10.35
CA ASN A 135 22.27 -5.04 -11.07
C ASN A 135 22.33 -3.52 -11.23
N MET A 136 23.26 -2.89 -10.52
CA MET A 136 23.40 -1.42 -10.54
C MET A 136 23.85 -0.86 -11.89
N ALA A 137 24.45 -1.69 -12.76
CA ALA A 137 24.87 -1.26 -14.09
C ALA A 137 23.71 -1.25 -15.10
N SER A 138 22.82 -2.25 -15.02
CA SER A 138 21.61 -2.29 -15.87
C SER A 138 20.48 -1.43 -15.31
N GLY A 139 20.44 -1.21 -13.99
CA GLY A 139 19.32 -0.57 -13.31
C GLY A 139 18.13 -1.49 -13.07
N HIS A 140 18.26 -2.77 -13.41
CA HIS A 140 17.22 -3.78 -13.28
C HIS A 140 17.67 -4.99 -12.45
N VAL A 141 16.71 -5.69 -11.85
CA VAL A 141 16.90 -7.07 -11.41
C VAL A 141 16.81 -7.90 -12.69
N ASP A 142 17.88 -8.60 -13.07
CA ASP A 142 18.00 -9.31 -14.36
C ASP A 142 17.10 -10.59 -14.45
N ASN A 143 15.95 -10.59 -13.78
CA ASN A 143 14.86 -11.54 -13.85
C ASN A 143 13.60 -11.03 -13.16
N LYS A 144 12.46 -11.67 -13.47
CA LYS A 144 11.21 -11.49 -12.72
C LYS A 144 11.37 -11.92 -11.26
N VAL A 145 10.69 -11.20 -10.38
CA VAL A 145 10.60 -11.53 -8.95
C VAL A 145 9.20 -12.00 -8.60
N ASN A 146 9.09 -12.78 -7.53
CA ASN A 146 7.80 -13.12 -6.95
C ASN A 146 7.56 -12.23 -5.73
N TRP A 147 6.32 -11.83 -5.48
CA TRP A 147 5.97 -11.07 -4.29
C TRP A 147 4.55 -11.36 -3.81
N TYR A 148 4.32 -11.08 -2.53
CA TYR A 148 3.00 -11.18 -1.90
C TYR A 148 2.91 -10.24 -0.70
N PHE A 149 1.69 -9.87 -0.31
CA PHE A 149 1.46 -9.11 0.92
C PHE A 149 1.49 -10.02 2.14
N ASP A 150 2.22 -9.62 3.19
CA ASP A 150 2.46 -10.46 4.37
C ASP A 150 1.20 -10.66 5.23
N ASP A 151 0.21 -9.77 5.10
CA ASP A 151 -1.07 -9.86 5.80
C ASP A 151 -2.03 -10.90 5.19
N GLN A 152 -1.71 -11.47 4.03
CA GLN A 152 -2.46 -12.57 3.42
C GLN A 152 -2.10 -13.96 4.00
N HIS A 153 -1.11 -14.03 4.90
CA HIS A 153 -0.62 -15.28 5.53
C HIS A 153 -1.26 -15.61 6.89
N LYS A 154 -2.37 -14.96 7.26
CA LYS A 154 -3.03 -15.15 8.56
C LYS A 154 -4.33 -15.93 8.44
#